data_AF-A0A2E4L9H1-F1
#
_entry.id   AF-A0A2E4L9H1-F1
#
_cell.length_a   1.000
_cell.length_b   1.000
_cell.length_c   1.000
_cell.angle_alpha   90.00
_cell.angle_beta   90.00
_cell.angle_gamma   90.00
#
_symmetry.space_group_name_H-M   'P 1'
#
loop_
_entity.id
_entity.type
_entity.pdbx_description
1 polymer ?
#
loop_
_entity_poly.entity_id
_entity_poly.type
_entity_poly.pdbx_seq_one_letter_code
_entity_poly.pdbx_strand_id
1 'polypeptide(L)'
;MRSNWVTLIVLSATISVGCAQQKPENKESQTAELTAVSQELSEDAKLIETTCYACHNPNTASHDDILAPPLAGIKQRYLRSYPDKEEFAAKMGDFVFEPSEEKAMMFGPVRRFGVMPKTALTKEQVMRIVNYIYANELPEPGWFAEHEREMHGGN
;
A
#
# COMPACT_ATOMS: atom_id res chain seq x y z
N MET A 1 -4.61 50.50 58.40
CA MET A 1 -5.83 50.54 59.23
C MET A 1 -6.69 49.38 58.76
N ARG A 2 -6.58 48.20 59.38
CA ARG A 2 -7.35 47.69 60.53
C ARG A 2 -8.86 47.68 60.30
N SER A 3 -9.40 46.48 60.53
CA SER A 3 -10.78 46.13 60.86
C SER A 3 -11.74 45.92 59.68
N ASN A 4 -12.62 44.92 59.69
CA ASN A 4 -12.98 43.88 60.68
C ASN A 4 -13.94 42.90 59.94
N TRP A 5 -13.87 41.57 60.13
CA TRP A 5 -14.62 40.80 61.14
C TRP A 5 -16.14 40.90 60.96
N VAL A 6 -16.99 39.87 61.03
CA VAL A 6 -16.89 38.50 61.55
C VAL A 6 -18.20 37.78 61.14
N THR A 7 -18.07 36.49 60.82
CA THR A 7 -19.04 35.37 60.78
C THR A 7 -20.55 35.60 60.65
N LEU A 8 -21.20 34.78 59.80
CA LEU A 8 -22.42 34.06 60.19
C LEU A 8 -22.60 32.77 59.38
N ILE A 9 -22.67 31.66 60.13
CA ILE A 9 -22.92 30.28 59.72
C ILE A 9 -24.40 30.12 59.35
N VAL A 10 -24.74 29.57 58.18
CA VAL A 10 -26.00 28.82 57.99
C VAL A 10 -25.81 27.70 56.94
N LEU A 11 -25.64 26.48 57.47
CA LEU A 11 -26.31 25.22 57.09
C LEU A 11 -27.10 25.19 55.77
N SER A 12 -26.74 24.32 54.81
CA SER A 12 -27.70 23.42 54.15
C SER A 12 -27.11 22.57 53.01
N ALA A 13 -27.62 21.34 52.96
CA ALA A 13 -27.80 20.47 51.80
C ALA A 13 -26.57 19.75 51.22
N THR A 14 -26.36 18.56 51.78
CA THR A 14 -25.75 17.39 51.14
C THR A 14 -26.34 17.11 49.75
N ILE A 15 -25.49 17.06 48.73
CA ILE A 15 -25.78 16.39 47.45
C ILE A 15 -24.71 15.32 47.27
N SER A 16 -25.14 14.06 47.37
CA SER A 16 -24.33 12.88 47.12
C SER A 16 -23.91 12.84 45.65
N VAL A 17 -22.62 13.01 45.38
CA VAL A 17 -22.03 12.71 44.08
C VAL A 17 -21.97 11.19 43.93
N GLY A 18 -22.92 10.63 43.19
CA GLY A 18 -22.84 9.26 42.69
C GLY A 18 -21.82 9.20 41.57
N CYS A 19 -20.64 8.65 41.84
CA CYS A 19 -19.71 8.24 40.80
C CYS A 19 -20.26 6.96 40.14
N ALA A 20 -20.91 7.10 38.99
CA ALA A 20 -21.09 6.00 38.07
C ALA A 20 -19.71 5.61 37.52
N GLN A 21 -19.25 4.40 37.85
CA GLN A 21 -18.06 3.81 37.25
C GLN A 21 -18.28 3.71 35.74
N GLN A 22 -17.51 4.46 34.97
CA GLN A 22 -17.39 4.25 33.54
C GLN A 22 -16.67 2.92 33.33
N LYS A 23 -17.47 1.92 32.92
CA LYS A 23 -17.03 0.63 32.39
C LYS A 23 -16.03 0.89 31.25
N PRO A 24 -14.78 0.41 31.32
CA PRO A 24 -13.84 0.59 30.22
C PRO A 24 -14.32 -0.22 29.02
N GLU A 25 -14.64 0.48 27.94
CA GLU A 25 -14.95 -0.09 26.64
C GLU A 25 -13.66 -0.62 26.00
N ASN A 26 -13.77 -1.82 25.45
CA ASN A 26 -12.74 -2.69 24.92
C ASN A 26 -11.85 -1.98 23.86
N LYS A 27 -10.58 -1.74 24.21
CA LYS A 27 -9.52 -1.19 23.34
C LYS A 27 -8.55 -2.27 22.84
N GLU A 28 -9.02 -3.51 22.72
CA GLU A 28 -8.19 -4.69 22.40
C GLU A 28 -8.31 -5.11 20.92
N SER A 29 -9.37 -4.70 20.22
CA SER A 29 -9.61 -5.10 18.82
C SER A 29 -8.82 -4.29 17.78
N GLN A 30 -8.62 -2.99 17.99
CA GLN A 30 -7.99 -2.13 16.97
C GLN A 30 -6.46 -2.29 16.91
N THR A 31 -5.82 -2.66 18.02
CA THR A 31 -4.36 -2.79 18.09
C THR A 31 -3.88 -4.08 17.42
N ALA A 32 -4.61 -5.19 17.60
CA ALA A 32 -4.30 -6.46 16.93
C ALA A 32 -4.51 -6.37 15.41
N GLU A 33 -5.56 -5.68 14.96
CA GLU A 33 -5.86 -5.48 13.54
C GLU A 33 -4.86 -4.53 12.86
N LEU A 34 -4.52 -3.38 13.48
CA LEU A 34 -3.47 -2.50 12.95
C LEU A 34 -2.10 -3.20 12.92
N THR A 35 -1.78 -4.00 13.93
CA THR A 35 -0.50 -4.71 13.99
C THR A 35 -0.45 -5.81 12.93
N ALA A 36 -1.52 -6.59 12.76
CA ALA A 36 -1.62 -7.60 11.72
C ALA A 36 -1.57 -6.98 10.31
N VAL A 37 -2.29 -5.88 10.06
CA VAL A 37 -2.25 -5.17 8.77
C VAL A 37 -0.86 -4.60 8.51
N SER A 38 -0.23 -3.97 9.51
CA SER A 38 1.10 -3.39 9.34
C SER A 38 2.19 -4.46 9.21
N GLN A 39 2.03 -5.62 9.84
CA GLN A 39 2.88 -6.79 9.66
C GLN A 39 2.68 -7.42 8.27
N GLU A 40 1.45 -7.62 7.82
CA GLU A 40 1.16 -8.13 6.47
C GLU A 40 1.69 -7.21 5.37
N LEU A 41 1.54 -5.88 5.51
CA LEU A 41 2.14 -4.91 4.59
C LEU A 41 3.68 -5.04 4.54
N SER A 42 4.30 -5.33 5.68
CA SER A 42 5.76 -5.54 5.74
C SER A 42 6.18 -6.88 5.11
N GLU A 43 5.33 -7.92 5.18
CA GLU A 43 5.59 -9.21 4.56
C GLU A 43 5.39 -9.18 3.05
N ASP A 44 4.35 -8.50 2.56
CA ASP A 44 4.09 -8.35 1.13
C ASP A 44 5.14 -7.48 0.44
N ALA A 45 5.58 -6.39 1.10
CA ALA A 45 6.71 -5.60 0.65
C ALA A 45 7.97 -6.47 0.51
N LYS A 46 8.25 -7.31 1.50
CA LYS A 46 9.39 -8.24 1.48
C LYS A 46 9.25 -9.31 0.40
N LEU A 47 8.04 -9.78 0.14
CA LEU A 47 7.78 -10.75 -0.93
C LEU A 47 8.06 -10.15 -2.31
N ILE A 48 7.66 -8.90 -2.53
CA ILE A 48 8.01 -8.13 -3.73
C ILE A 48 9.51 -7.96 -3.85
N GLU A 49 10.19 -7.57 -2.76
CA GLU A 49 11.64 -7.35 -2.76
C GLU A 49 12.42 -8.61 -3.12
N THR A 50 12.05 -9.74 -2.51
CA THR A 50 12.77 -11.00 -2.68
C THR A 50 12.42 -11.77 -3.95
N THR A 51 11.24 -11.50 -4.55
CA THR A 51 10.75 -12.25 -5.71
C THR A 51 10.68 -11.42 -6.98
N CYS A 52 10.09 -10.21 -6.90
CA CYS A 52 9.78 -9.41 -8.08
C CYS A 52 10.96 -8.52 -8.49
N TYR A 53 11.69 -7.95 -7.53
CA TYR A 53 12.83 -7.07 -7.81
C TYR A 53 14.07 -7.79 -8.34
N ALA A 54 14.06 -9.12 -8.45
CA ALA A 54 15.07 -9.84 -9.22
C ALA A 54 15.13 -9.37 -10.69
N CYS A 55 13.98 -8.97 -11.26
CA CYS A 55 13.88 -8.43 -12.62
C CYS A 55 13.36 -6.99 -12.66
N HIS A 56 12.39 -6.65 -11.80
CA HIS A 56 11.76 -5.34 -11.74
C HIS A 56 12.48 -4.35 -10.81
N ASN A 57 13.81 -4.44 -10.75
CA ASN A 57 14.63 -3.71 -9.77
C ASN A 57 14.49 -2.18 -9.95
N PRO A 58 14.05 -1.43 -8.92
CA PRO A 58 13.92 0.02 -9.02
C PRO A 58 15.27 0.75 -8.97
N ASN A 59 16.38 0.07 -8.69
CA ASN A 59 17.70 0.69 -8.49
C ASN A 59 18.65 0.48 -9.69
N THR A 60 18.11 0.31 -10.89
CA THR A 60 18.93 0.18 -12.11
C THR A 60 19.51 1.52 -12.53
N ALA A 61 20.75 1.51 -13.04
CA ALA A 61 21.48 2.73 -13.40
C ALA A 61 20.87 3.44 -14.61
N SER A 62 20.33 2.69 -15.57
CA SER A 62 19.70 3.22 -16.78
C SER A 62 18.50 2.38 -17.23
N HIS A 63 17.71 2.95 -18.15
CA HIS A 63 16.62 2.24 -18.81
C HIS A 63 17.09 0.99 -19.57
N ASP A 64 18.35 0.95 -20.02
CA ASP A 64 18.89 -0.16 -20.79
C ASP A 64 19.37 -1.33 -19.90
N ASP A 65 19.62 -1.07 -18.62
CA ASP A 65 20.11 -2.08 -17.67
C ASP A 65 18.99 -2.90 -17.00
N ILE A 66 17.74 -2.46 -17.10
CA ILE A 66 16.61 -3.14 -16.45
C ILE A 66 16.18 -4.38 -17.23
N LEU A 67 15.80 -5.44 -16.51
CA LEU A 67 15.42 -6.73 -17.10
C LEU A 67 13.91 -6.87 -17.32
N ALA A 68 13.12 -5.98 -16.72
CA ALA A 68 11.66 -5.94 -16.84
C ALA A 68 11.18 -4.50 -16.56
N PRO A 69 9.98 -4.08 -17.00
CA PRO A 69 9.51 -2.72 -16.77
C PRO A 69 9.39 -2.41 -15.26
N PRO A 70 9.65 -1.18 -14.79
CA PRO A 70 9.48 -0.83 -13.37
C PRO A 70 8.06 -1.11 -12.87
N LEU A 71 7.91 -1.63 -11.64
CA LEU A 71 6.58 -1.92 -11.07
C LEU A 71 5.70 -0.67 -10.98
N ALA A 72 6.28 0.51 -10.74
CA ALA A 72 5.56 1.78 -10.76
C ALA A 72 4.94 2.06 -12.14
N GLY A 73 5.69 1.88 -13.24
CA GLY A 73 5.17 2.03 -14.59
C GLY A 73 4.11 0.98 -14.95
N ILE A 74 4.27 -0.27 -14.48
CA ILE A 74 3.24 -1.31 -14.60
C ILE A 74 1.96 -0.86 -13.89
N LYS A 75 2.06 -0.42 -12.63
CA LYS A 75 0.93 0.08 -11.84
C LYS A 75 0.21 1.20 -12.57
N GLN A 76 0.95 2.22 -13.03
CA GLN A 76 0.37 3.34 -13.76
C GLN A 76 -0.39 2.88 -15.01
N ARG A 77 0.19 1.96 -15.79
CA ARG A 77 -0.46 1.43 -16.99
C ARG A 77 -1.72 0.64 -16.68
N TYR A 78 -1.72 -0.20 -15.65
CA TYR A 78 -2.90 -0.95 -15.24
C TYR A 78 -4.00 -0.05 -14.66
N LEU A 79 -3.67 0.92 -13.82
CA LEU A 79 -4.65 1.88 -13.29
C LEU A 79 -5.33 2.73 -14.37
N ARG A 80 -4.62 3.06 -15.45
CA ARG A 80 -5.22 3.76 -16.60
C ARG A 80 -6.29 2.93 -17.32
N SER A 81 -6.21 1.60 -17.26
CA SER A 81 -7.17 0.69 -17.92
C SER A 81 -8.21 0.11 -16.96
N TYR A 82 -7.82 -0.11 -15.71
CA TYR A 82 -8.62 -0.73 -14.65
C TYR A 82 -8.43 0.09 -13.37
N PRO A 83 -9.16 1.22 -13.22
CA PRO A 83 -9.06 2.07 -12.04
C PRO A 83 -9.73 1.46 -10.80
N ASP A 84 -10.65 0.52 -11.02
CA ASP A 84 -11.29 -0.25 -9.97
C ASP A 84 -10.33 -1.30 -9.39
N LYS A 85 -10.35 -1.48 -8.07
CA LYS A 85 -9.40 -2.36 -7.37
C LYS A 85 -9.60 -3.82 -7.78
N GLU A 86 -10.84 -4.27 -7.84
CA GLU A 86 -11.19 -5.66 -8.12
C GLU A 86 -10.83 -6.01 -9.57
N GLU A 87 -11.11 -5.14 -10.54
CA GLU A 87 -10.69 -5.32 -11.92
C GLU A 87 -9.18 -5.25 -12.09
N PHE A 88 -8.50 -4.28 -11.45
CA PHE A 88 -7.04 -4.19 -11.44
C PHE A 88 -6.43 -5.49 -10.93
N ALA A 89 -6.94 -5.98 -9.81
CA ALA A 89 -6.41 -7.16 -9.15
C ALA A 89 -6.65 -8.43 -9.96
N ALA A 90 -7.83 -8.56 -10.57
CA ALA A 90 -8.14 -9.67 -11.46
C ALA A 90 -7.21 -9.67 -12.68
N LYS A 91 -7.09 -8.54 -13.39
CA LYS A 91 -6.32 -8.47 -14.65
C LYS A 91 -4.83 -8.60 -14.44
N MET A 92 -4.27 -7.92 -13.43
CA MET A 92 -2.85 -8.05 -13.12
C MET A 92 -2.55 -9.42 -12.50
N GLY A 93 -3.41 -9.91 -11.60
CA GLY A 93 -3.26 -11.22 -10.97
C GLY A 93 -3.27 -12.37 -11.97
N ASP A 94 -4.17 -12.35 -12.96
CA ASP A 94 -4.25 -13.35 -14.02
C ASP A 94 -2.95 -13.42 -14.85
N PHE A 95 -2.37 -12.27 -15.18
CA PHE A 95 -1.09 -12.22 -15.89
C PHE A 95 0.08 -12.67 -15.00
N VAL A 96 0.17 -12.19 -13.75
CA VAL A 96 1.28 -12.54 -12.85
C VAL A 96 1.28 -14.03 -12.47
N PHE A 97 0.10 -14.62 -12.26
CA PHE A 97 -0.04 -16.04 -11.89
C PHE A 97 0.29 -16.98 -13.05
N GLU A 98 -0.13 -16.63 -14.27
CA GLU A 98 0.13 -17.43 -15.46
C GLU A 98 0.41 -16.53 -16.66
N PRO A 99 1.65 -16.03 -16.78
CA PRO A 99 2.02 -15.10 -17.84
C PRO A 99 1.96 -15.75 -19.21
N SER A 100 1.37 -15.05 -20.17
CA SER A 100 1.38 -15.43 -21.59
C SER A 100 1.29 -14.18 -22.46
N GLU A 101 1.66 -14.29 -23.74
CA GLU A 101 1.49 -13.19 -24.69
C GLU A 101 0.02 -12.76 -24.81
N GLU A 102 -0.90 -13.72 -24.81
CA GLU A 102 -2.34 -13.50 -24.92
C GLU A 102 -2.92 -12.71 -23.73
N LYS A 103 -2.38 -12.95 -22.54
CA LYS A 103 -2.79 -12.24 -21.32
C LYS A 103 -2.05 -10.93 -21.10
N ALA A 104 -1.02 -10.64 -21.90
CA ALA A 104 -0.23 -9.44 -21.74
C ALA A 104 -1.02 -8.20 -22.20
N MET A 105 -1.15 -7.21 -21.32
CA MET A 105 -1.64 -5.88 -21.70
C MET A 105 -0.50 -4.97 -22.21
N MET A 106 0.73 -5.21 -21.74
CA MET A 106 1.90 -4.37 -22.00
C MET A 106 2.75 -4.96 -23.14
N PHE A 107 2.24 -4.87 -24.37
CA PHE A 107 2.90 -5.46 -25.55
C PHE A 107 4.29 -4.88 -25.85
N GLY A 108 4.52 -3.59 -25.54
CA GLY A 108 5.85 -2.96 -25.71
C GLY A 108 6.91 -3.67 -24.86
N PRO A 109 6.73 -3.75 -23.54
CA PRO A 109 7.59 -4.54 -22.66
C PRO A 109 7.71 -6.01 -23.08
N VAL A 110 6.63 -6.68 -23.47
CA VAL A 110 6.73 -8.08 -23.94
C VAL A 110 7.61 -8.22 -25.17
N ARG A 111 7.54 -7.29 -26.14
CA ARG A 111 8.44 -7.30 -27.30
C ARG A 111 9.90 -7.08 -26.93
N ARG A 112 10.18 -6.31 -25.87
CA ARG A 112 11.54 -5.97 -25.45
C ARG A 112 12.16 -7.05 -24.56
N PHE A 113 11.43 -7.49 -23.55
CA PHE A 113 11.94 -8.36 -22.48
C PHE A 113 11.48 -9.81 -22.60
N GLY A 114 10.51 -10.09 -23.49
CA GLY A 114 9.77 -11.35 -23.52
C GLY A 114 8.63 -11.38 -22.51
N VAL A 115 7.93 -12.52 -22.47
CA VAL A 115 6.89 -12.78 -21.46
C VAL A 115 7.54 -12.98 -20.09
N MET A 116 6.92 -12.41 -19.06
CA MET A 116 7.36 -12.60 -17.67
C MET A 116 7.47 -14.10 -17.34
N PRO A 117 8.59 -14.58 -16.77
CA PRO A 117 8.68 -15.97 -16.34
C PRO A 117 7.65 -16.31 -15.26
N LYS A 118 7.06 -17.51 -15.34
CA LYS A 118 6.15 -18.00 -14.31
C LYS A 118 6.91 -18.22 -13.00
N THR A 119 6.39 -17.66 -11.92
CA THR A 119 6.98 -17.80 -10.57
C THR A 119 6.41 -19.03 -9.85
N ALA A 120 7.01 -19.39 -8.71
CA ALA A 120 6.50 -20.45 -7.84
C ALA A 120 5.44 -19.96 -6.83
N LEU A 121 4.98 -18.71 -6.97
CA LEU A 121 4.01 -18.11 -6.05
C LEU A 121 2.64 -18.81 -6.16
N THR A 122 1.97 -18.96 -5.03
CA THR A 122 0.57 -19.38 -5.02
C THR A 122 -0.34 -18.26 -5.52
N LYS A 123 -1.57 -18.60 -5.88
CA LYS A 123 -2.55 -17.60 -6.32
C LYS A 123 -2.83 -16.57 -5.21
N GLU A 124 -2.88 -17.01 -3.97
CA GLU A 124 -3.08 -16.15 -2.80
C GLU A 124 -1.93 -15.14 -2.67
N GLN A 125 -0.68 -15.59 -2.77
CA GLN A 125 0.49 -14.71 -2.73
C GLN A 125 0.49 -13.69 -3.87
N VAL A 126 0.13 -14.13 -5.09
CA VAL A 126 -0.02 -13.21 -6.24
C VAL A 126 -1.06 -12.14 -5.94
N MET A 127 -2.23 -12.51 -5.41
CA MET A 127 -3.28 -11.54 -5.09
C MET A 127 -2.85 -10.56 -4.00
N ARG A 128 -2.10 -10.99 -2.98
CA ARG A 128 -1.55 -10.09 -1.96
C ARG A 128 -0.56 -9.08 -2.57
N ILE A 129 0.38 -9.55 -3.38
CA ILE A 129 1.33 -8.68 -4.11
C ILE A 129 0.60 -7.65 -4.97
N VAL A 130 -0.40 -8.09 -5.74
CA VAL A 130 -1.13 -7.20 -6.65
C VAL A 130 -1.95 -6.18 -5.87
N ASN A 131 -2.58 -6.57 -4.77
CA ASN A 131 -3.27 -5.65 -3.87
C ASN A 131 -2.30 -4.64 -3.23
N TYR A 132 -1.10 -5.09 -2.84
CA TYR A 132 -0.05 -4.22 -2.33
C TYR A 132 0.37 -3.19 -3.40
N ILE A 133 0.62 -3.63 -4.63
CA ILE A 133 0.95 -2.76 -5.77
C ILE A 133 -0.15 -1.72 -5.97
N TYR A 134 -1.43 -2.11 -5.94
CA TYR A 134 -2.55 -1.18 -6.08
C TYR A 134 -2.56 -0.11 -4.98
N ALA A 135 -2.42 -0.53 -3.72
CA ALA A 135 -2.62 0.32 -2.55
C ALA A 135 -1.43 1.24 -2.22
N ASN A 136 -0.21 0.92 -2.65
CA ASN A 136 1.01 1.59 -2.18
C ASN A 136 1.74 2.36 -3.28
N GLU A 137 2.41 3.44 -2.90
CA GLU A 137 3.44 4.04 -3.76
C GLU A 137 4.60 3.05 -3.93
N LEU A 138 5.15 2.99 -5.14
CA LEU A 138 6.22 2.06 -5.49
C LEU A 138 7.49 2.83 -5.81
N PRO A 139 8.67 2.27 -5.48
CA PRO A 139 9.94 2.88 -5.86
C PRO A 139 10.08 2.98 -7.38
N GLU A 140 10.67 4.09 -7.83
CA GLU A 140 10.94 4.37 -9.24
C GLU A 140 12.46 4.50 -9.46
N PRO A 141 13.00 3.97 -10.57
CA PRO A 141 14.35 4.29 -10.98
C PRO A 141 14.56 5.78 -11.21
N GLY A 142 15.75 6.29 -10.90
CA GLY A 142 16.06 7.72 -11.05
C GLY A 142 15.90 8.27 -12.48
N TRP A 143 15.99 7.39 -13.49
CA TRP A 143 15.79 7.72 -14.91
C TRP A 143 14.32 7.68 -15.37
N PHE A 144 13.40 7.16 -14.55
CA PHE A 144 12.03 6.83 -14.96
C PHE A 144 11.22 8.05 -15.39
N ALA A 145 11.21 9.12 -14.59
CA ALA A 145 10.44 10.32 -14.89
C ALA A 145 10.90 11.03 -16.17
N GLU A 146 12.21 11.07 -16.44
CA GLU A 146 12.74 11.62 -17.68
C GLU A 146 12.27 10.78 -18.88
N HIS A 147 12.43 9.46 -18.79
CA HIS A 147 12.04 8.55 -19.84
C HIS A 147 10.55 8.68 -20.21
N GLU A 148 9.66 8.77 -19.20
CA GLU A 148 8.23 8.98 -19.45
C GLU A 148 7.95 10.31 -20.19
N ARG A 149 8.67 11.39 -19.86
CA ARG A 149 8.53 12.67 -20.57
C ARG A 149 9.03 12.60 -22.01
N GLU A 150 10.16 11.94 -22.27
CA GLU A 150 10.68 11.78 -23.63
C GLU A 150 9.70 10.99 -24.51
N MET A 151 9.08 9.95 -23.96
CA MET A 151 8.19 9.05 -24.70
C MET A 151 6.75 9.57 -24.83
N HIS A 152 6.30 10.45 -23.92
CA HIS A 152 4.89 10.87 -23.82
C HIS A 152 4.65 12.38 -23.69
N GLY A 153 5.69 13.19 -23.50
CA GLY A 153 5.61 14.65 -23.32
C GLY A 153 5.56 15.48 -24.60
N GLY A 154 5.59 14.83 -25.77
CA GLY A 154 5.55 15.48 -27.08
C GLY A 154 4.15 15.69 -27.67
N ASN A 155 3.18 16.12 -26.86
CA ASN A 155 1.84 16.52 -27.32
C ASN A 155 1.71 18.04 -27.35
#